data_AF-A0A183DYP7-F1
#
_entry.id   AF-A0A183DYP7-F1
#
_cell.length_a   1.000
_cell.length_b   1.000
_cell.length_c   1.000
_cell.angle_alpha   90.00
_cell.angle_beta   90.00
_cell.angle_gamma   90.00
#
_symmetry.space_group_name_H-M   'P 1'
#
loop_
_entity.id
_entity.type
_entity.pdbx_description
1 polymer ?
#
loop_
_entity_poly.entity_id
_entity_poly.type
_entity_poly.pdbx_seq_one_letter_code
_entity_poly.pdbx_strand_id
1 'polypeptide(L)'
;MREKQLIIEALDDWDVLTPTWFEVADYLSVIEGLHENENFSERHRAALLASKVAYCLGDYNGALNLALAAEDKFQLTPRPSSVLVGSQDEQYVNKIIEHALDTYKKAKRNEDTIDPRLERLINRLFERNMKRRELRYVIGLALDTRRTDMIMAAFKASDDQATLLTETVAKVLESQMDRAFRSIVLDLLFRLFAELDEPDFVSMCQCLIKLEKPDDVAEILQRLVSTKVIF
;
A
#
# COMPACT_ATOMS: atom_id res chain seq x y z
N MET A 1 0.26 -32.39 -19.75
CA MET A 1 0.05 -30.93 -19.53
C MET A 1 -1.34 -30.63 -18.98
N ARG A 2 -2.43 -31.11 -19.63
CA ARG A 2 -3.81 -30.86 -19.18
C ARG A 2 -4.12 -31.37 -17.77
N GLU A 3 -3.63 -32.56 -17.41
CA GLU A 3 -3.78 -33.11 -16.05
C GLU A 3 -3.10 -32.23 -14.99
N LYS A 4 -1.89 -31.74 -15.26
CA LYS A 4 -1.15 -30.85 -14.34
C LYS A 4 -1.86 -29.50 -14.13
N GLN A 5 -2.53 -28.99 -15.17
CA GLN A 5 -3.36 -27.77 -15.07
C GLN A 5 -4.55 -27.98 -14.13
N LEU A 6 -5.27 -29.10 -14.30
CA LEU A 6 -6.42 -29.44 -13.45
C LEU A 6 -6.00 -29.64 -11.99
N ILE A 7 -4.85 -30.26 -11.74
CA ILE A 7 -4.31 -30.44 -10.38
C ILE A 7 -4.01 -29.09 -9.74
N ILE A 8 -3.31 -28.19 -10.44
CA ILE A 8 -3.00 -26.85 -9.91
C ILE A 8 -4.28 -26.08 -9.62
N GLU A 9 -5.26 -26.15 -10.52
CA GLU A 9 -6.55 -25.49 -10.33
C GLU A 9 -7.32 -26.01 -9.12
N ALA A 10 -7.32 -27.32 -8.88
CA ALA A 10 -7.97 -27.92 -7.73
C ALA A 10 -7.26 -27.57 -6.40
N LEU A 11 -5.93 -27.57 -6.41
CA LEU A 11 -5.12 -27.31 -5.21
C LEU A 11 -5.02 -25.82 -4.84
N ASP A 12 -5.30 -24.91 -5.77
CA ASP A 12 -5.34 -23.46 -5.50
C ASP A 12 -6.49 -23.06 -4.55
N ASP A 13 -7.49 -23.93 -4.37
CA ASP A 13 -8.59 -23.67 -3.45
C ASP A 13 -8.19 -23.89 -1.98
N TRP A 14 -8.52 -22.93 -1.09
CA TRP A 14 -8.17 -23.03 0.34
C TRP A 14 -8.89 -24.17 1.05
N ASP A 15 -10.08 -24.54 0.57
CA ASP A 15 -10.84 -25.67 1.13
C ASP A 15 -10.09 -27.00 0.93
N VAL A 16 -9.36 -27.12 -0.18
CA VAL A 16 -8.53 -28.29 -0.49
C VAL A 16 -7.15 -28.13 0.13
N LEU A 17 -6.54 -26.96 0.00
CA LEU A 17 -5.16 -26.71 0.41
C LEU A 17 -4.99 -26.75 1.93
N THR A 18 -5.92 -26.19 2.70
CA THR A 18 -5.74 -26.09 4.17
C THR A 18 -5.61 -27.45 4.87
N PRO A 19 -6.38 -28.49 4.53
CA PRO A 19 -6.15 -29.82 5.09
C PRO A 19 -4.99 -30.59 4.42
N THR A 20 -4.44 -30.15 3.29
CA THR A 20 -3.46 -30.92 2.49
C THR A 20 -2.12 -30.22 2.25
N TRP A 21 -1.92 -29.00 2.76
CA TRP A 21 -0.75 -28.17 2.42
C TRP A 21 0.58 -28.87 2.71
N PHE A 22 0.64 -29.73 3.72
CA PHE A 22 1.84 -30.50 4.08
C PHE A 22 2.19 -31.55 3.01
N GLU A 23 1.19 -32.20 2.40
CA GLU A 23 1.42 -33.12 1.29
C GLU A 23 1.82 -32.35 0.04
N VAL A 24 1.20 -31.20 -0.20
CA VAL A 24 1.55 -30.33 -1.34
C VAL A 24 2.95 -29.74 -1.18
N ALA A 25 3.41 -29.50 0.05
CA ALA A 25 4.74 -28.98 0.36
C ALA A 25 5.86 -29.93 -0.10
N ASP A 26 5.65 -31.25 -0.03
CA ASP A 26 6.62 -32.24 -0.54
C ASP A 26 6.84 -32.09 -2.07
N TYR A 27 5.86 -31.53 -2.78
CA TYR A 27 5.93 -31.28 -4.22
C TYR A 27 6.21 -29.81 -4.58
N LEU A 28 6.56 -28.96 -3.61
CA LEU A 28 6.78 -27.53 -3.85
C LEU A 28 7.79 -27.25 -4.97
N SER A 29 8.92 -27.97 -4.97
CA SER A 29 9.94 -27.87 -6.03
C SER A 29 9.40 -28.21 -7.43
N VAL A 30 8.45 -29.14 -7.52
CA VAL A 30 7.80 -29.51 -8.78
C VAL A 30 6.85 -28.40 -9.22
N ILE A 31 6.12 -27.78 -8.30
CA ILE A 31 5.20 -26.66 -8.59
C ILE A 31 5.98 -25.43 -9.06
N GLU A 32 7.11 -25.13 -8.42
CA GLU A 32 8.03 -24.06 -8.83
C GLU A 32 8.61 -24.34 -10.24
N GLY A 33 9.04 -25.56 -10.51
CA GLY A 33 9.48 -25.95 -11.86
C GLY A 33 8.39 -25.85 -12.93
N LEU A 34 7.11 -25.94 -12.57
CA LEU A 34 5.99 -25.67 -13.48
C LEU A 34 5.77 -24.17 -13.73
N HIS A 35 6.04 -23.34 -12.73
CA HIS A 35 6.03 -21.89 -12.89
C HIS A 35 7.14 -21.40 -13.82
N GLU A 36 8.35 -21.97 -13.71
CA GLU A 36 9.50 -21.63 -14.56
C GLU A 36 9.31 -22.04 -16.03
N ASN A 37 8.39 -22.96 -16.31
CA ASN A 37 8.15 -23.44 -17.66
C ASN A 37 7.28 -22.45 -18.47
N GLU A 38 7.90 -21.73 -19.41
CA GLU A 38 7.21 -20.77 -20.29
C GLU A 38 6.10 -21.38 -21.15
N ASN A 39 6.18 -22.68 -21.46
CA ASN A 39 5.17 -23.38 -22.26
C ASN A 39 3.93 -23.78 -21.44
N PHE A 40 3.94 -23.57 -20.13
CA PHE A 40 2.83 -23.92 -19.25
C PHE A 40 1.86 -22.74 -19.11
N SER A 41 0.66 -22.89 -19.67
CA SER A 41 -0.35 -21.82 -19.71
C SER A 41 -0.76 -21.31 -18.32
N GLU A 42 -0.72 -22.17 -17.30
CA GLU A 42 -1.14 -21.83 -15.93
C GLU A 42 0.04 -21.55 -15.00
N ARG A 43 1.19 -21.12 -15.54
CA ARG A 43 2.41 -20.81 -14.78
C ARG A 43 2.20 -19.80 -13.65
N HIS A 44 1.30 -18.84 -13.83
CA HIS A 44 1.01 -17.83 -12.81
C HIS A 44 0.12 -18.38 -11.69
N ARG A 45 -0.74 -19.37 -11.97
CA ARG A 45 -1.48 -20.11 -10.91
C ARG A 45 -0.56 -21.06 -10.16
N ALA A 46 0.40 -21.69 -10.85
CA ALA A 46 1.42 -22.50 -10.19
C ALA A 46 2.23 -21.67 -9.16
N ALA A 47 2.65 -20.45 -9.53
CA ALA A 47 3.30 -19.53 -8.60
C ALA A 47 2.40 -19.14 -7.42
N LEU A 48 1.10 -18.90 -7.67
CA LEU A 48 0.15 -18.57 -6.60
C LEU A 48 -0.01 -19.73 -5.61
N LEU A 49 -0.13 -20.96 -6.11
CA LEU A 49 -0.21 -22.15 -5.28
C LEU A 49 1.06 -22.33 -4.44
N ALA A 50 2.23 -22.22 -5.08
CA ALA A 50 3.52 -22.30 -4.39
C ALA A 50 3.62 -21.22 -3.29
N SER A 51 3.16 -20.00 -3.56
CA SER A 51 3.11 -18.92 -2.58
C SER A 51 2.23 -19.23 -1.37
N LYS A 52 1.03 -19.82 -1.60
CA LYS A 52 0.13 -20.22 -0.51
C LYS A 52 0.75 -21.32 0.35
N VAL A 53 1.43 -22.29 -0.26
CA VAL A 53 2.14 -23.36 0.45
C VAL A 53 3.32 -22.79 1.25
N ALA A 54 4.11 -21.89 0.67
CA ALA A 54 5.20 -21.19 1.37
C ALA A 54 4.68 -20.38 2.57
N TYR A 55 3.51 -19.74 2.44
CA TYR A 55 2.83 -19.08 3.55
C TYR A 55 2.47 -20.06 4.67
N CYS A 56 1.91 -21.24 4.35
CA CYS A 56 1.61 -22.27 5.34
C CYS A 56 2.86 -22.81 6.05
N LEU A 57 4.00 -22.87 5.34
CA LEU A 57 5.31 -23.25 5.89
C LEU A 57 5.93 -22.15 6.78
N GLY A 58 5.37 -20.93 6.76
CA GLY A 58 5.90 -19.77 7.49
C GLY A 58 7.07 -19.06 6.78
N ASP A 59 7.41 -19.45 5.55
CA ASP A 59 8.37 -18.72 4.72
C ASP A 59 7.68 -17.57 3.99
N TYR A 60 7.48 -16.46 4.70
CA TYR A 60 6.81 -15.29 4.15
C TYR A 60 7.61 -14.55 3.08
N ASN A 61 8.94 -14.68 3.08
CA ASN A 61 9.78 -14.06 2.04
C ASN A 61 9.65 -14.84 0.73
N GLY A 62 9.73 -16.18 0.80
CA GLY A 62 9.45 -17.06 -0.33
C GLY A 62 8.02 -16.87 -0.86
N ALA A 63 7.05 -16.82 0.05
CA ALA A 63 5.65 -16.55 -0.31
C ALA A 63 5.49 -15.22 -1.04
N LEU A 64 6.06 -14.12 -0.54
CA LEU A 64 6.01 -12.83 -1.24
C LEU A 64 6.60 -12.92 -2.65
N ASN A 65 7.79 -13.52 -2.81
CA ASN A 65 8.44 -13.64 -4.11
C ASN A 65 7.59 -14.44 -5.12
N LEU A 66 6.96 -15.52 -4.68
CA LEU A 66 6.08 -16.36 -5.48
C LEU A 66 4.74 -15.63 -5.78
N ALA A 67 4.18 -14.88 -4.83
CA ALA A 67 3.01 -14.04 -5.05
C ALA A 67 3.28 -12.94 -6.10
N LEU A 68 4.48 -12.35 -6.10
CA LEU A 68 4.91 -11.39 -7.11
C LEU A 68 5.04 -12.04 -8.50
N ALA A 69 5.51 -13.28 -8.57
CA ALA A 69 5.56 -14.09 -9.79
C ALA A 69 4.18 -14.52 -10.32
N ALA A 70 3.18 -14.62 -9.45
CA ALA A 70 1.80 -14.89 -9.83
C ALA A 70 1.11 -13.70 -10.53
N GLU A 71 1.70 -12.50 -10.46
CA GLU A 71 1.22 -11.28 -11.11
C GLU A 71 -0.29 -11.02 -10.87
N ASP A 72 -1.09 -11.05 -11.94
CA ASP A 72 -2.54 -10.77 -11.89
C ASP A 72 -3.35 -11.88 -11.25
N LYS A 73 -2.80 -13.10 -11.13
CA LYS A 73 -3.47 -14.20 -10.42
C LYS A 73 -3.48 -13.95 -8.91
N PHE A 74 -2.49 -13.24 -8.36
CA PHE A 74 -2.58 -12.77 -6.98
C PHE A 74 -3.58 -11.62 -6.90
N GLN A 75 -4.74 -11.87 -6.31
CA GLN A 75 -5.80 -10.88 -6.13
C GLN A 75 -5.66 -10.21 -4.77
N LEU A 76 -5.71 -8.88 -4.78
CA LEU A 76 -5.72 -8.07 -3.56
C LEU A 76 -7.08 -8.09 -2.85
N THR A 77 -8.15 -8.49 -3.53
CA THR A 77 -9.46 -8.67 -2.87
C THR A 77 -9.54 -10.12 -2.46
N PRO A 78 -9.62 -10.42 -1.15
CA PRO A 78 -9.69 -11.80 -0.70
C PRO A 78 -11.02 -12.43 -1.13
N ARG A 79 -10.98 -13.74 -1.33
CA ARG A 79 -12.16 -14.57 -1.54
C ARG A 79 -13.07 -14.49 -0.31
N PRO A 80 -14.40 -14.60 -0.49
CA PRO A 80 -15.31 -14.68 0.63
C PRO A 80 -14.95 -15.85 1.55
N SER A 81 -15.12 -15.66 2.86
CA SER A 81 -14.83 -16.68 3.85
C SER A 81 -15.53 -17.99 3.51
N SER A 82 -14.77 -19.08 3.51
CA SER A 82 -15.31 -20.42 3.34
C SER A 82 -16.02 -20.87 4.62
N VAL A 83 -17.05 -21.70 4.47
CA VAL A 83 -17.72 -22.36 5.60
C VAL A 83 -16.77 -23.34 6.30
N LEU A 84 -15.87 -23.98 5.54
CA LEU A 84 -14.99 -25.03 6.07
C LEU A 84 -13.76 -24.46 6.77
N VAL A 85 -13.19 -23.39 6.22
CA VAL A 85 -11.88 -22.89 6.65
C VAL A 85 -11.89 -21.43 7.10
N GLY A 86 -13.04 -20.75 7.02
CA GLY A 86 -13.17 -19.35 7.42
C GLY A 86 -12.42 -18.40 6.48
N SER A 87 -11.76 -17.39 7.04
CA SER A 87 -11.14 -16.28 6.32
C SER A 87 -9.65 -16.52 5.96
N GLN A 88 -9.25 -17.74 5.62
CA GLN A 88 -7.84 -18.05 5.30
C GLN A 88 -7.29 -17.20 4.15
N ASP A 89 -8.08 -16.99 3.10
CA ASP A 89 -7.66 -16.18 1.95
C ASP A 89 -7.38 -14.73 2.37
N GLU A 90 -8.21 -14.17 3.25
CA GLU A 90 -8.00 -12.83 3.81
C GLU A 90 -6.73 -12.77 4.67
N GLN A 91 -6.51 -13.76 5.54
CA GLN A 91 -5.30 -13.82 6.37
C GLN A 91 -4.03 -13.89 5.51
N TYR A 92 -4.03 -14.75 4.48
CA TYR A 92 -2.94 -14.85 3.52
C TYR A 92 -2.71 -13.54 2.77
N VAL A 93 -3.75 -12.97 2.13
CA VAL A 93 -3.62 -11.73 1.36
C VAL A 93 -3.11 -10.59 2.24
N ASN A 94 -3.65 -10.44 3.46
CA ASN A 94 -3.21 -9.43 4.41
C ASN A 94 -1.74 -9.63 4.81
N LYS A 95 -1.32 -10.89 5.06
CA LYS A 95 0.07 -11.19 5.41
C LYS A 95 1.03 -10.87 4.29
N ILE A 96 0.70 -11.22 3.04
CA ILE A 96 1.52 -10.89 1.88
C ILE A 96 1.59 -9.37 1.67
N ILE A 97 0.49 -8.65 1.85
CA ILE A 97 0.48 -7.17 1.76
C ILE A 97 1.35 -6.54 2.86
N GLU A 98 1.26 -7.02 4.09
CA GLU A 98 2.10 -6.57 5.22
C GLU A 98 3.60 -6.74 4.87
N HIS A 99 4.00 -7.94 4.45
CA HIS A 99 5.39 -8.22 4.07
C HIS A 99 5.84 -7.42 2.84
N ALA A 100 4.96 -7.24 1.84
CA ALA A 100 5.25 -6.41 0.67
C ALA A 100 5.52 -4.96 1.08
N LEU A 101 4.69 -4.40 1.96
CA LEU A 101 4.86 -3.04 2.46
C LEU A 101 6.15 -2.90 3.25
N ASP A 102 6.46 -3.82 4.16
CA ASP A 102 7.70 -3.77 4.94
C ASP A 102 8.94 -3.88 4.07
N THR A 103 8.91 -4.75 3.06
CA THR A 103 10.00 -4.91 2.09
C THR A 103 10.18 -3.64 1.27
N TYR A 104 9.08 -3.05 0.79
CA TYR A 104 9.09 -1.80 0.02
C TYR A 104 9.59 -0.62 0.87
N LYS A 105 9.15 -0.50 2.12
CA LYS A 105 9.58 0.55 3.07
C LYS A 105 11.07 0.47 3.34
N LYS A 106 11.60 -0.73 3.57
CA LYS A 106 13.05 -0.96 3.77
C LYS A 106 13.84 -0.54 2.55
N ALA A 107 13.43 -0.98 1.36
CA ALA A 107 14.09 -0.61 0.11
C ALA A 107 14.08 0.92 -0.12
N LYS A 108 12.93 1.59 0.09
CA LYS A 108 12.82 3.05 -0.02
C LYS A 108 13.67 3.81 1.01
N ARG A 109 13.84 3.27 2.22
CA ARG A 109 14.63 3.90 3.27
C ARG A 109 16.13 3.80 3.02
N ASN A 110 16.57 2.68 2.45
CA ASN A 110 17.97 2.40 2.15
C ASN A 110 18.42 2.92 0.78
N GLU A 111 17.50 3.49 -0.01
CA GLU A 111 17.73 3.89 -1.40
C GLU A 111 18.12 2.69 -2.31
N ASP A 112 17.63 1.50 -1.96
CA ASP A 112 17.84 0.27 -2.72
C ASP A 112 16.98 0.26 -4.00
N THR A 113 17.42 -0.50 -4.99
CA THR A 113 16.62 -0.79 -6.19
C THR A 113 15.39 -1.62 -5.82
N ILE A 114 14.19 -1.13 -6.16
CA ILE A 114 12.93 -1.80 -5.86
C ILE A 114 12.59 -2.77 -7.00
N ASP A 115 12.23 -4.01 -6.68
CA ASP A 115 11.73 -4.97 -7.68
C ASP A 115 10.49 -4.37 -8.39
N PRO A 116 10.48 -4.25 -9.73
CA PRO A 116 9.35 -3.72 -10.47
C PRO A 116 8.02 -4.44 -10.19
N ARG A 117 8.06 -5.74 -9.86
CA ARG A 117 6.87 -6.52 -9.48
C ARG A 117 6.33 -6.07 -8.13
N LEU A 118 7.23 -5.81 -7.17
CA LEU A 118 6.85 -5.28 -5.86
C LEU A 118 6.23 -3.88 -6.01
N GLU A 119 6.86 -3.00 -6.78
CA GLU A 119 6.32 -1.66 -7.05
C GLU A 119 4.94 -1.74 -7.72
N ARG A 120 4.76 -2.65 -8.69
CA ARG A 120 3.45 -2.91 -9.32
C ARG A 120 2.41 -3.38 -8.31
N LEU A 121 2.76 -4.26 -7.37
CA LEU A 121 1.85 -4.72 -6.32
C LEU A 121 1.42 -3.55 -5.41
N ILE A 122 2.35 -2.70 -5.00
CA ILE A 122 2.06 -1.52 -4.18
C ILE A 122 1.17 -0.55 -4.97
N ASN A 123 1.44 -0.30 -6.25
CA ASN A 123 0.58 0.53 -7.10
C ASN A 123 -0.85 -0.01 -7.21
N ARG A 124 -1.02 -1.32 -7.44
CA ARG A 124 -2.34 -1.98 -7.44
C ARG A 124 -3.06 -1.82 -6.10
N LEU A 125 -2.34 -1.86 -4.98
CA LEU A 125 -2.90 -1.61 -3.64
C LEU A 125 -3.43 -0.19 -3.52
N PHE A 126 -2.66 0.80 -3.94
CA PHE A 126 -3.11 2.19 -3.98
C PHE A 126 -4.34 2.39 -4.88
N GLU A 127 -4.31 1.86 -6.10
CA GLU A 127 -5.43 1.95 -7.04
C GLU A 127 -6.71 1.34 -6.49
N ARG A 128 -6.63 0.15 -5.85
CA ARG A 128 -7.77 -0.52 -5.24
C ARG A 128 -8.42 0.37 -4.17
N ASN A 129 -7.62 0.91 -3.26
CA ASN A 129 -8.15 1.69 -2.13
C ASN A 129 -8.62 3.09 -2.57
N MET A 130 -7.98 3.68 -3.59
CA MET A 130 -8.47 4.89 -4.25
C MET A 130 -9.84 4.67 -4.90
N LYS A 131 -10.04 3.55 -5.62
CA LYS A 131 -11.35 3.19 -6.21
C LYS A 131 -12.43 2.98 -5.15
N ARG A 132 -12.07 2.50 -3.95
CA ARG A 132 -12.97 2.35 -2.80
C ARG A 132 -13.24 3.66 -2.04
N ARG A 133 -12.62 4.78 -2.43
CA ARG A 133 -12.63 6.07 -1.74
C ARG A 133 -12.13 5.98 -0.28
N GLU A 134 -11.23 5.04 0.02
CA GLU A 134 -10.60 4.89 1.35
C GLU A 134 -9.43 5.90 1.50
N LEU A 135 -9.70 7.19 1.31
CA LEU A 135 -8.67 8.23 1.16
C LEU A 135 -7.76 8.36 2.39
N ARG A 136 -8.32 8.25 3.61
CA ARG A 136 -7.54 8.27 4.86
C ARG A 136 -6.52 7.12 4.93
N TYR A 137 -6.93 5.93 4.48
CA TYR A 137 -6.03 4.77 4.41
C TYR A 137 -4.95 5.00 3.35
N VAL A 138 -5.32 5.51 2.17
CA VAL A 138 -4.37 5.85 1.10
C VAL A 138 -3.32 6.85 1.60
N ILE A 139 -3.72 7.90 2.30
CA ILE A 139 -2.77 8.88 2.88
C ILE A 139 -1.87 8.21 3.90
N GLY A 140 -2.42 7.38 4.79
CA GLY A 140 -1.61 6.61 5.74
C GLY A 140 -0.57 5.75 5.04
N LEU A 141 -0.97 5.01 4.01
CA LEU A 141 -0.10 4.18 3.20
C LEU A 141 0.96 5.01 2.47
N ALA A 142 0.59 6.18 1.96
CA ALA A 142 1.47 7.09 1.24
C ALA A 142 2.57 7.69 2.15
N LEU A 143 2.21 8.07 3.37
CA LEU A 143 3.17 8.51 4.39
C LEU A 143 4.15 7.39 4.75
N ASP A 144 3.62 6.19 4.98
CA ASP A 144 4.37 4.98 5.30
C ASP A 144 5.36 4.57 4.20
N THR A 145 4.96 4.70 2.94
CA THR A 145 5.74 4.31 1.75
C THR A 145 6.53 5.46 1.12
N ARG A 146 6.51 6.64 1.75
CA ARG A 146 7.15 7.88 1.26
C ARG A 146 6.72 8.31 -0.15
N ARG A 147 5.45 8.08 -0.50
CA ARG A 147 4.85 8.38 -1.80
C ARG A 147 4.02 9.67 -1.78
N THR A 148 4.68 10.81 -1.94
CA THR A 148 4.03 12.13 -1.93
C THR A 148 3.08 12.34 -3.12
N ASP A 149 3.33 11.68 -4.24
CA ASP A 149 2.45 11.59 -5.40
C ASP A 149 1.05 11.07 -5.03
N MET A 150 0.98 10.04 -4.20
CA MET A 150 -0.29 9.46 -3.77
C MET A 150 -1.01 10.31 -2.73
N ILE A 151 -0.29 11.09 -1.93
CA ILE A 151 -0.89 12.09 -1.04
C ILE A 151 -1.67 13.10 -1.88
N MET A 152 -1.04 13.67 -2.91
CA MET A 152 -1.71 14.59 -3.85
C MET A 152 -2.91 13.94 -4.55
N ALA A 153 -2.75 12.71 -5.03
CA ALA A 153 -3.82 12.00 -5.72
C ALA A 153 -5.04 11.79 -4.81
N ALA A 154 -4.82 11.46 -3.54
CA ALA A 154 -5.90 11.29 -2.56
C ALA A 154 -6.66 12.59 -2.30
N PHE A 155 -5.95 13.71 -2.14
CA PHE A 155 -6.59 15.02 -1.94
C PHE A 155 -7.41 15.45 -3.14
N LYS A 156 -6.88 15.30 -4.36
CA LYS A 156 -7.62 15.62 -5.59
C LYS A 156 -8.89 14.80 -5.78
N ALA A 157 -8.94 13.60 -5.20
CA ALA A 157 -10.11 12.73 -5.24
C ALA A 157 -11.10 12.96 -4.08
N SER A 158 -10.74 13.79 -3.09
CA SER A 158 -11.58 14.10 -1.94
C SER A 158 -12.61 15.17 -2.27
N ASP A 159 -13.84 14.96 -1.80
CA ASP A 159 -14.91 15.96 -1.88
C ASP A 159 -14.73 17.02 -0.76
N ASP A 160 -14.12 16.64 0.35
CA ASP A 160 -13.78 17.52 1.47
C ASP A 160 -12.26 17.55 1.65
N GLN A 161 -11.61 18.46 0.94
CA GLN A 161 -10.15 18.61 0.96
C GLN A 161 -9.67 19.25 2.26
N ALA A 162 -10.42 20.22 2.79
CA ALA A 162 -10.05 20.96 3.99
C ALA A 162 -9.95 20.04 5.21
N THR A 163 -10.99 19.24 5.49
CA THR A 163 -10.97 18.32 6.64
C THR A 163 -9.87 17.27 6.50
N LEU A 164 -9.71 16.70 5.30
CA LEU A 164 -8.68 15.68 5.05
C LEU A 164 -7.27 16.27 5.24
N LEU A 165 -7.05 17.52 4.84
CA LEU A 165 -5.75 18.20 4.98
C LEU A 165 -5.43 18.44 6.46
N THR A 166 -6.39 18.96 7.23
CA THR A 166 -6.22 19.20 8.68
C THR A 166 -5.94 17.90 9.44
N GLU A 167 -6.68 16.83 9.15
CA GLU A 167 -6.41 15.49 9.72
C GLU A 167 -5.01 14.98 9.36
N THR A 168 -4.58 15.20 8.11
CA THR A 168 -3.27 14.76 7.64
C THR A 168 -2.14 15.54 8.31
N VAL A 169 -2.30 16.86 8.49
CA VAL A 169 -1.35 17.68 9.26
C VAL A 169 -1.22 17.16 10.69
N ALA A 170 -2.34 16.98 11.40
CA ALA A 170 -2.33 16.46 12.77
C ALA A 170 -1.56 15.13 12.86
N LYS A 171 -1.84 14.20 11.94
CA LYS A 171 -1.12 12.92 11.85
C LYS A 171 0.38 13.08 11.60
N VAL A 172 0.78 13.98 10.70
CA VAL A 172 2.21 14.23 10.39
C VAL A 172 2.94 14.84 11.59
N LEU A 173 2.26 15.74 12.33
CA LEU A 173 2.79 16.39 13.53
C LEU A 173 3.00 15.40 14.68
N GLU A 174 2.11 14.43 14.85
CA GLU A 174 2.17 13.40 15.90
C GLU A 174 3.08 12.22 15.53
N SER A 175 3.28 11.96 14.23
CA SER A 175 4.05 10.81 13.77
C SER A 175 5.56 10.90 14.01
N GLN A 176 6.18 9.77 14.33
CA GLN A 176 7.64 9.61 14.39
C GLN A 176 8.23 9.32 13.01
N MET A 177 8.19 10.30 12.10
CA MET A 177 8.91 10.25 10.82
C MET A 177 10.21 11.04 10.83
N ASP A 178 11.10 10.78 9.88
CA ASP A 178 12.36 11.49 9.75
C ASP A 178 12.15 12.97 9.41
N ARG A 179 13.10 13.82 9.83
CA ARG A 179 12.98 15.27 9.70
C ARG A 179 12.86 15.71 8.24
N ALA A 180 13.68 15.13 7.35
CA ALA A 180 13.70 15.50 5.93
C ALA A 180 12.37 15.20 5.25
N PHE A 181 11.85 13.98 5.42
CA PHE A 181 10.56 13.59 4.86
C PHE A 181 9.41 14.37 5.48
N ARG A 182 9.43 14.64 6.80
CA ARG A 182 8.44 15.51 7.45
C ARG A 182 8.40 16.89 6.80
N SER A 183 9.56 17.49 6.54
CA SER A 183 9.62 18.80 5.88
C SER A 183 9.05 18.76 4.46
N ILE A 184 9.34 17.71 3.69
CA ILE A 184 8.78 17.53 2.33
C ILE A 184 7.24 17.42 2.39
N VAL A 185 6.71 16.63 3.33
CA VAL A 185 5.26 16.44 3.47
C VAL A 185 4.58 17.72 3.94
N LEU A 186 5.12 18.41 4.95
CA LEU A 186 4.54 19.66 5.44
C LEU A 186 4.56 20.76 4.37
N ASP A 187 5.62 20.85 3.56
CA ASP A 187 5.68 21.77 2.41
C ASP A 187 4.59 21.46 1.37
N LEU A 188 4.39 20.17 1.07
CA LEU A 188 3.32 19.74 0.19
C LEU A 188 1.94 20.11 0.74
N LEU A 189 1.68 19.82 2.02
CA LEU A 189 0.40 20.13 2.67
C LEU A 189 0.14 21.63 2.71
N PHE A 190 1.17 22.44 2.99
CA PHE A 190 1.08 23.89 2.97
C PHE A 190 0.66 24.42 1.59
N ARG A 191 1.26 23.90 0.51
CA ARG A 191 0.87 24.25 -0.87
C ARG A 191 -0.58 23.85 -1.17
N LEU A 192 -1.01 22.67 -0.73
CA LEU A 192 -2.39 22.22 -0.93
C LEU A 192 -3.40 23.09 -0.16
N PHE A 193 -3.08 23.54 1.06
CA PHE A 193 -3.91 24.51 1.77
C PHE A 193 -4.03 25.84 1.03
N ALA A 194 -2.92 26.32 0.44
CA ALA A 194 -2.91 27.58 -0.29
C ALA A 194 -3.72 27.54 -1.60
N GLU A 195 -4.00 26.35 -2.14
CA GLU A 195 -4.86 26.14 -3.31
C GLU A 195 -6.37 26.10 -2.98
N LEU A 196 -6.75 26.05 -1.69
CA LEU A 196 -8.16 26.09 -1.29
C LEU A 196 -8.73 27.51 -1.39
N ASP A 197 -10.01 27.61 -1.77
CA ASP A 197 -10.75 28.88 -1.79
C ASP A 197 -10.84 29.51 -0.39
N GLU A 198 -11.04 28.67 0.64
CA GLU A 198 -11.03 29.05 2.05
C GLU A 198 -9.91 28.32 2.79
N PRO A 199 -8.69 28.90 2.83
CA PRO A 199 -7.55 28.26 3.49
C PRO A 199 -7.68 28.30 5.02
N ASP A 200 -7.41 27.16 5.67
CA ASP A 200 -7.27 27.07 7.12
C ASP A 200 -5.90 27.62 7.56
N PHE A 201 -5.90 28.90 7.89
CA PHE A 201 -4.71 29.62 8.35
C PHE A 201 -4.11 29.06 9.65
N VAL A 202 -4.89 28.37 10.50
CA VAL A 202 -4.36 27.76 11.71
C VAL A 202 -3.48 26.58 11.35
N SER A 203 -4.00 25.67 10.52
CA SER A 203 -3.26 24.50 10.02
C SER A 203 -2.03 24.90 9.20
N MET A 204 -2.14 25.96 8.38
CA MET A 204 -0.99 26.52 7.65
C MET A 204 0.10 27.05 8.59
N CYS A 205 -0.27 27.83 9.61
CA CYS A 205 0.68 28.32 10.60
C CYS A 205 1.34 27.17 11.38
N GLN A 206 0.59 26.13 11.75
CA GLN A 206 1.16 24.95 12.41
C GLN A 206 2.22 24.25 11.54
N CYS A 207 1.96 24.13 10.23
CA CYS A 207 2.94 23.61 9.27
C CYS A 207 4.21 24.46 9.26
N LEU A 208 4.08 25.78 9.10
CA LEU A 208 5.22 26.71 9.03
C LEU A 208 6.03 26.76 10.33
N ILE A 209 5.37 26.71 11.49
CA ILE A 209 6.04 26.65 12.80
C ILE A 209 6.92 25.41 12.87
N LYS A 210 6.44 24.24 12.41
CA LYS A 210 7.26 23.02 12.38
C LYS A 210 8.32 23.00 11.29
N LEU A 211 8.11 23.74 10.21
CA LEU A 211 9.11 23.95 9.17
C LEU A 211 10.19 24.97 9.59
N GLU A 212 10.05 25.59 10.77
CA GLU A 212 10.95 26.65 11.26
C GLU A 212 11.06 27.82 10.27
N LYS A 213 9.94 28.19 9.64
CA LYS A 213 9.83 29.34 8.71
C LYS A 213 9.07 30.51 9.35
N PRO A 214 9.70 31.28 10.27
CA PRO A 214 9.02 32.35 11.01
C PRO A 214 8.61 33.53 10.12
N ASP A 215 9.36 33.82 9.06
CA ASP A 215 9.08 34.92 8.14
C ASP A 215 7.78 34.67 7.36
N ASP A 216 7.58 33.45 6.87
CA ASP A 216 6.34 33.03 6.18
C ASP A 216 5.12 33.12 7.11
N VAL A 217 5.28 32.80 8.41
CA VAL A 217 4.20 32.96 9.40
C VAL A 217 3.87 34.44 9.58
N ALA A 218 4.89 35.30 9.69
CA ALA A 218 4.70 36.73 9.84
C ALA A 218 3.98 37.32 8.62
N GLU A 219 4.31 36.89 7.41
CA GLU A 219 3.64 37.32 6.17
C GLU A 219 2.15 36.94 6.16
N ILE A 220 1.82 35.69 6.53
CA ILE A 220 0.42 35.25 6.62
C ILE A 220 -0.35 36.09 7.64
N LEU A 221 0.23 36.29 8.84
CA LEU A 221 -0.41 37.09 9.89
C LEU A 221 -0.59 38.55 9.45
N GLN A 222 0.40 39.15 8.78
CA GLN A 222 0.30 40.50 8.23
C GLN A 222 -0.82 40.59 7.20
N ARG A 223 -0.90 39.63 6.27
CA ARG A 223 -1.97 39.57 5.27
C ARG A 223 -3.35 39.53 5.93
N LEU A 224 -3.54 38.67 6.94
CA LEU A 224 -4.79 38.55 7.68
C LEU A 224 -5.18 39.83 8.43
N VAL A 225 -4.21 40.56 8.97
CA VAL A 225 -4.43 41.87 9.59
C VAL A 225 -4.86 42.89 8.54
N SER A 226 -4.22 42.90 7.37
CA SER A 226 -4.56 43.82 6.27
C SER A 226 -5.92 43.51 5.62
N THR A 227 -6.36 42.25 5.58
CA THR A 227 -7.69 41.87 5.05
C THR A 227 -8.84 42.33 5.96
N LYS A 228 -8.57 42.70 7.22
CA LYS A 228 -9.56 43.17 8.20
C LYS A 228 -9.93 44.66 8.12
N VAL A 229 -9.70 45.34 6.99
CA VAL A 229 -10.13 46.73 6.77
C VAL A 229 -11.40 46.78 5.91
N ILE A 230 -12.48 46.13 6.34
CA ILE A 230 -13.86 46.52 6.03
C ILE A 230 -14.70 46.15 7.27
N PHE A 231 -14.92 47.11 8.16
CA PHE A 231 -15.99 47.08 9.16
C PHE A 231 -17.30 47.50 8.50
#